data_AF-A0A7X9KMH3-F1
#
_entry.id   AF-A0A7X9KMH3-F1
#
_cell.length_a   1.000
_cell.length_b   1.000
_cell.length_c   1.000
_cell.angle_alpha   90.00
_cell.angle_beta   90.00
_cell.angle_gamma   90.00
#
_symmetry.space_group_name_H-M   'P 1'
#
loop_
_entity.id
_entity.type
_entity.pdbx_description
1 polymer ?
#
loop_
_entity_poly.entity_id
_entity_poly.type
_entity_poly.pdbx_seq_one_letter_code
_entity_poly.pdbx_strand_id
1 'polypeptide(L)'
;MFCPSCGTAVQPGQKFCTECGGTLAGLAAGSTFAPSAMDESTPPPFGTALPPPSVTPTAAPVAPAAPADPFEATAALTVVEQTSPTGYDPNPWDAGATGAAGQWPAQGGDTGQVSAVQPFRITPLVAVSAVAAVLAVASAFVKVASFEVAGDFANQQSFKLNDFASNLTVGAIIAAVLLVGGSVLGATGRRVGSGVAGGAGLALAGTFGWVIGQVIAQFDLQEVLLLGGGGSFTLTTTQEVGFWLAVGAAGMGVVAFVLSLSSAGNDGHAPINPAIGVLGALGTLAVVVGPLIPMNGAALGDNFTNDFIPPASLYLRLAVVVLIGVGGLLGFLANRRWGLGMALGAISVGAWQWVTAITESGDIPLGIAGGNPGATDFTPHVVTTIGVVVMLLAIVAGLLAAAQQRTAQRALP
;
A
#
# COMPACT_ATOMS: atom_id res chain seq x y z
N MET A 1 -5.84 -29.52 10.19
CA MET A 1 -5.68 -28.79 11.48
C MET A 1 -6.32 -27.42 11.31
N PHE A 2 -6.74 -26.76 12.38
CA PHE A 2 -7.31 -25.40 12.29
C PHE A 2 -6.43 -24.43 13.06
N CYS A 3 -6.31 -23.20 12.57
CA CYS A 3 -5.57 -22.19 13.29
C CYS A 3 -6.33 -21.78 14.57
N PRO A 4 -5.68 -21.78 15.74
CA PRO A 4 -6.27 -21.32 17.00
C PRO A 4 -6.41 -19.79 17.06
N SER A 5 -5.96 -19.06 16.04
CA SER A 5 -6.08 -17.60 15.92
C SER A 5 -7.07 -17.11 14.87
N CYS A 6 -7.52 -17.95 13.94
CA CYS A 6 -8.52 -17.58 12.91
C CYS A 6 -9.52 -18.68 12.55
N GLY A 7 -9.34 -19.90 13.06
CA GLY A 7 -10.25 -21.02 12.77
C GLY A 7 -10.13 -21.55 11.35
N THR A 8 -9.31 -20.92 10.49
CA THR A 8 -9.04 -21.37 9.13
C THR A 8 -8.42 -22.77 9.13
N ALA A 9 -8.82 -23.59 8.16
CA ALA A 9 -8.14 -24.84 7.85
C ALA A 9 -6.67 -24.58 7.48
N VAL A 10 -5.79 -25.23 8.20
CA VAL A 10 -4.34 -25.07 8.13
C VAL A 10 -3.74 -26.39 7.63
N GLN A 11 -2.77 -26.27 6.72
CA GLN A 11 -2.02 -27.42 6.19
C GLN A 11 -0.99 -27.94 7.21
N PRO A 12 -0.70 -29.25 7.22
CA PRO A 12 0.36 -29.80 8.07
C PRO A 12 1.70 -29.13 7.79
N GLY A 13 2.37 -28.64 8.85
CA GLY A 13 3.69 -27.97 8.74
C GLY A 13 3.64 -26.45 8.54
N GLN A 14 2.46 -25.82 8.47
CA GLN A 14 2.35 -24.36 8.45
C GLN A 14 2.82 -23.75 9.78
N LYS A 15 3.66 -22.70 9.72
CA LYS A 15 4.17 -21.98 10.90
C LYS A 15 3.18 -20.92 11.44
N PHE A 16 2.30 -20.38 10.59
CA PHE A 16 1.27 -19.38 10.92
C PHE A 16 0.05 -19.50 9.97
N CYS A 17 -1.09 -18.96 10.36
CA CYS A 17 -2.29 -18.83 9.53
C CYS A 17 -2.06 -17.75 8.48
N THR A 18 -2.19 -18.09 7.21
CA THR A 18 -1.99 -17.15 6.10
C THR A 18 -3.10 -16.13 5.94
N GLU A 19 -4.23 -16.40 6.57
CA GLU A 19 -5.42 -15.57 6.47
C GLU A 19 -5.43 -14.50 7.58
N CYS A 20 -5.07 -14.83 8.83
CA CYS A 20 -5.02 -13.88 9.95
C CYS A 20 -3.60 -13.55 10.46
N GLY A 21 -2.59 -14.30 10.03
CA GLY A 21 -1.23 -14.12 10.52
C GLY A 21 -0.90 -14.76 11.88
N GLY A 22 -1.85 -15.38 12.57
CA GLY A 22 -1.62 -15.98 13.89
C GLY A 22 -0.71 -17.22 13.86
N THR A 23 0.15 -17.36 14.87
CA THR A 23 1.12 -18.47 14.96
C THR A 23 0.46 -19.83 15.17
N LEU A 24 1.10 -20.85 14.62
CA LEU A 24 0.72 -22.25 14.75
C LEU A 24 1.77 -23.07 15.53
N ALA A 25 2.80 -22.40 16.05
CA ALA A 25 3.85 -23.03 16.83
C ALA A 25 3.28 -23.68 18.10
N GLY A 26 3.41 -25.00 18.21
CA GLY A 26 2.91 -25.81 19.33
C GLY A 26 1.69 -26.69 19.02
N LEU A 27 1.07 -26.56 17.84
CA LEU A 27 0.04 -27.49 17.38
C LEU A 27 0.72 -28.74 16.82
N ALA A 28 0.92 -29.75 17.67
CA ALA A 28 1.37 -31.06 17.20
C ALA A 28 0.39 -31.60 16.15
N ALA A 29 0.94 -32.22 15.10
CA ALA A 29 0.18 -33.00 14.11
C ALA A 29 -0.60 -34.11 14.83
N GLY A 30 -1.81 -33.80 15.29
CA GLY A 30 -2.59 -34.69 16.15
C GLY A 30 -3.73 -34.04 16.94
N SER A 31 -3.80 -32.71 17.08
CA SER A 31 -4.97 -32.08 17.71
C SER A 31 -6.14 -31.99 16.73
N THR A 32 -6.98 -33.04 16.70
CA THR A 32 -8.29 -33.02 16.04
C THR A 32 -9.27 -32.20 16.88
N PHE A 33 -9.33 -30.89 16.63
CA PHE A 33 -10.61 -30.18 16.73
C PHE A 33 -11.28 -30.31 15.38
N ALA A 34 -12.09 -31.35 15.21
CA ALA A 34 -13.02 -31.44 14.10
C ALA A 34 -14.30 -30.72 14.55
N PRO A 35 -14.81 -29.70 13.84
CA PRO A 35 -16.20 -29.34 14.00
C PRO A 35 -17.04 -30.57 13.66
N SER A 36 -17.99 -30.91 14.54
CA SER A 36 -18.87 -32.06 14.41
C SER A 36 -19.44 -32.13 12.99
N ALA A 37 -19.34 -33.32 12.39
CA ALA A 37 -19.91 -33.64 11.09
C ALA A 37 -21.35 -33.14 11.00
N MET A 38 -21.60 -32.18 10.10
CA MET A 38 -22.96 -31.97 9.61
C MET A 38 -23.29 -33.13 8.67
N ASP A 39 -24.42 -33.74 8.96
CA ASP A 39 -24.99 -34.93 8.34
C ASP A 39 -25.04 -34.80 6.80
N GLU A 40 -24.25 -35.63 6.12
CA GLU A 40 -24.39 -35.89 4.69
C GLU A 40 -25.53 -36.89 4.49
N SER A 41 -26.76 -36.40 4.46
CA SER A 41 -27.89 -37.20 3.98
C SER A 41 -28.92 -36.32 3.27
N THR A 42 -28.80 -36.26 1.93
CA THR A 42 -29.87 -36.42 0.92
C THR A 42 -29.46 -35.70 -0.37
N PRO A 43 -29.02 -36.42 -1.43
CA PRO A 43 -28.84 -35.82 -2.75
C PRO A 43 -30.20 -35.69 -3.46
N PRO A 44 -30.57 -34.54 -4.05
CA PRO A 44 -31.59 -34.50 -5.07
C PRO A 44 -30.97 -34.83 -6.45
N PRO A 45 -31.76 -35.40 -7.38
CA PRO A 45 -31.26 -36.24 -8.46
C PRO A 45 -30.63 -35.43 -9.60
N PHE A 46 -29.54 -35.99 -10.14
CA PHE A 46 -28.95 -35.58 -11.41
C PHE A 46 -29.98 -35.68 -12.55
N GLY A 47 -30.21 -34.55 -13.22
CA GLY A 47 -31.02 -34.45 -14.43
C GLY A 47 -30.31 -33.64 -15.50
N THR A 48 -29.86 -34.34 -16.54
CA THR A 48 -29.47 -33.89 -17.90
C THR A 48 -28.23 -33.01 -18.07
N ALA A 49 -27.22 -33.62 -18.70
CA ALA A 49 -26.05 -32.98 -19.28
C ALA A 49 -26.45 -31.94 -20.34
N LEU A 50 -25.94 -30.72 -20.21
CA LEU A 50 -25.93 -29.72 -21.27
C LEU A 50 -24.69 -29.93 -22.16
N PRO A 51 -24.82 -29.94 -23.50
CA PRO A 51 -23.69 -30.11 -24.40
C PRO A 51 -22.82 -28.84 -24.46
N PRO A 52 -21.52 -28.96 -24.80
CA PRO A 52 -20.58 -27.83 -24.82
C PRO A 52 -20.91 -26.85 -25.96
N PRO A 53 -20.68 -25.53 -25.78
CA PRO A 53 -20.84 -24.56 -26.86
C PRO A 53 -19.78 -24.79 -27.93
N SER A 54 -20.23 -25.23 -29.11
CA SER A 54 -19.46 -25.27 -30.34
C SER A 54 -19.66 -23.93 -31.06
N VAL A 55 -18.63 -23.09 -31.13
CA VAL A 55 -18.59 -21.96 -32.06
C VAL A 55 -17.24 -21.91 -32.77
N THR A 56 -17.24 -22.52 -33.95
CA THR A 56 -16.27 -22.28 -35.01
C THR A 56 -16.78 -21.13 -35.88
N PRO A 57 -16.06 -20.02 -36.08
CA PRO A 57 -16.37 -19.12 -37.17
C PRO A 57 -15.87 -19.76 -38.48
N THR A 58 -16.80 -20.19 -39.31
CA THR A 58 -16.54 -20.57 -40.69
C THR A 58 -16.28 -19.31 -41.50
N ALA A 59 -15.08 -19.17 -42.04
CA ALA A 59 -14.75 -18.17 -43.06
C ALA A 59 -15.39 -18.59 -44.40
N ALA A 60 -16.08 -17.66 -45.06
CA ALA A 60 -16.48 -17.75 -46.47
C ALA A 60 -15.62 -16.80 -47.31
N PRO A 61 -15.36 -17.12 -48.60
CA PRO A 61 -14.19 -16.66 -49.33
C PRO A 61 -14.44 -15.32 -50.04
N VAL A 62 -13.42 -14.46 -50.08
CA VAL A 62 -13.36 -13.33 -51.02
C VAL A 62 -12.20 -13.58 -51.98
N ALA A 63 -12.53 -13.59 -53.27
CA ALA A 63 -11.62 -13.77 -54.41
C ALA A 63 -10.71 -12.53 -54.61
N PRO A 64 -9.58 -12.66 -55.34
CA PRO A 64 -8.45 -11.74 -55.22
C PRO A 64 -8.59 -10.50 -56.11
N ALA A 65 -8.33 -9.32 -55.55
CA ALA A 65 -8.07 -8.10 -56.32
C ALA A 65 -6.56 -7.92 -56.54
N ALA A 66 -6.20 -7.58 -57.77
CA ALA A 66 -4.86 -7.40 -58.32
C ALA A 66 -4.08 -6.23 -57.67
N PRO A 67 -2.75 -6.15 -57.86
CA PRO A 67 -1.88 -5.24 -57.11
C PRO A 67 -1.95 -3.81 -57.66
N ALA A 68 -2.09 -2.82 -56.77
CA ALA A 68 -1.95 -1.41 -57.10
C ALA A 68 -0.74 -0.82 -56.37
N ASP A 69 0.07 -0.10 -57.14
CA ASP A 69 1.38 0.47 -56.83
C ASP A 69 1.42 1.39 -55.59
N PRO A 70 2.60 1.50 -54.92
CA PRO A 70 2.83 2.55 -53.94
C PRO A 70 3.08 3.87 -54.68
N PHE A 71 2.61 4.97 -54.10
CA PHE A 71 2.72 6.36 -54.58
C PHE A 71 1.62 6.84 -55.54
N GLU A 72 0.54 7.37 -54.97
CA GLU A 72 -0.13 8.53 -55.57
C GLU A 72 -0.56 9.53 -54.49
N ALA A 73 -0.28 10.81 -54.76
CA ALA A 73 -0.41 11.92 -53.85
C ALA A 73 -1.85 12.44 -53.79
N THR A 74 -2.38 12.65 -52.59
CA THR A 74 -3.68 13.31 -52.39
C THR A 74 -3.55 14.57 -51.55
N ALA A 75 -3.81 15.68 -52.24
CA ALA A 75 -4.23 17.01 -51.79
C ALA A 75 -3.30 17.81 -50.84
N ALA A 76 -2.60 18.78 -51.42
CA ALA A 76 -2.04 19.92 -50.71
C ALA A 76 -3.17 20.72 -50.03
N LEU A 77 -3.09 20.86 -48.71
CA LEU A 77 -3.94 21.75 -47.94
C LEU A 77 -3.52 23.20 -48.27
N THR A 78 -4.36 23.95 -48.97
CA THR A 78 -4.16 25.40 -49.12
C THR A 78 -4.43 26.08 -47.78
N VAL A 79 -3.37 26.52 -47.12
CA VAL A 79 -3.45 27.42 -45.97
C VAL A 79 -3.91 28.78 -46.48
N VAL A 80 -5.14 29.15 -46.17
CA VAL A 80 -5.58 30.55 -46.26
C VAL A 80 -5.10 31.23 -44.99
N GLU A 81 -4.18 32.18 -45.10
CA GLU A 81 -3.85 33.07 -44.00
C GLU A 81 -5.08 33.89 -43.64
N GLN A 82 -5.70 33.54 -42.52
CA GLN A 82 -6.79 34.31 -41.94
C GLN A 82 -6.17 35.56 -41.30
N THR A 83 -6.19 36.68 -42.03
CA THR A 83 -5.96 38.00 -41.45
C THR A 83 -6.98 38.21 -40.32
N SER A 84 -6.49 38.34 -39.10
CA SER A 84 -7.28 38.54 -37.89
C SER A 84 -8.22 39.75 -38.01
N PRO A 85 -9.46 39.69 -37.50
CA PRO A 85 -10.38 40.82 -37.49
C PRO A 85 -9.79 41.99 -36.71
N THR A 86 -9.90 43.20 -37.24
CA THR A 86 -9.54 44.44 -36.55
C THR A 86 -10.42 44.59 -35.31
N GLY A 87 -9.85 44.33 -34.13
CA GLY A 87 -10.53 44.50 -32.84
C GLY A 87 -10.32 43.39 -31.80
N TYR A 88 -9.42 42.42 -32.02
CA TYR A 88 -9.05 41.45 -31.00
C TYR A 88 -7.93 42.01 -30.09
N ASP A 89 -8.20 42.07 -28.78
CA ASP A 89 -7.21 42.43 -27.76
C ASP A 89 -6.46 41.14 -27.34
N PRO A 90 -5.13 41.02 -27.56
CA PRO A 90 -4.42 39.77 -27.32
C PRO A 90 -4.31 39.45 -25.83
N ASN A 91 -4.61 38.20 -25.47
CA ASN A 91 -4.31 37.68 -24.14
C ASN A 91 -2.78 37.60 -23.95
N PRO A 92 -2.26 37.84 -22.74
CA PRO A 92 -0.81 37.91 -22.46
C PRO A 92 -0.05 36.59 -22.61
N TRP A 93 -0.70 35.52 -23.06
CA TRP A 93 -0.11 34.20 -23.29
C TRP A 93 0.30 33.94 -24.75
N ASP A 94 -0.10 34.81 -25.70
CA ASP A 94 0.18 34.61 -27.13
C ASP A 94 1.51 35.23 -27.61
N ALA A 95 2.26 35.89 -26.72
CA ALA A 95 3.52 36.57 -27.05
C ALA A 95 4.77 35.67 -27.15
N GLY A 96 4.60 34.41 -27.57
CA GLY A 96 5.69 33.43 -27.67
C GLY A 96 6.19 33.13 -29.09
N ALA A 97 5.45 33.51 -30.14
CA ALA A 97 5.67 32.95 -31.48
C ALA A 97 6.38 33.86 -32.49
N THR A 98 6.66 35.13 -32.18
CA THR A 98 7.36 36.03 -33.11
C THR A 98 8.52 36.73 -32.40
N GLY A 99 9.75 36.42 -32.83
CA GLY A 99 11.00 36.88 -32.25
C GLY A 99 11.25 38.38 -32.38
N ALA A 100 10.59 39.18 -31.55
CA ALA A 100 10.93 40.57 -31.30
C ALA A 100 11.25 40.75 -29.81
N ALA A 101 12.53 41.04 -29.53
CA ALA A 101 13.02 41.43 -28.23
C ALA A 101 12.26 42.68 -27.74
N GLY A 102 11.55 42.55 -26.63
CA GLY A 102 10.76 43.61 -26.02
C GLY A 102 10.69 43.45 -24.52
N GLN A 103 11.76 43.88 -23.86
CA GLN A 103 11.78 44.55 -22.54
C GLN A 103 10.62 44.23 -21.56
N TRP A 104 10.83 43.22 -20.73
CA TRP A 104 10.08 43.07 -19.49
C TRP A 104 10.54 44.15 -18.49
N PRO A 105 9.63 44.85 -17.77
CA PRO A 105 10.04 45.77 -16.73
C PRO A 105 10.67 44.98 -15.58
N ALA A 106 11.97 45.20 -15.37
CA ALA A 106 12.68 44.75 -14.19
C ALA A 106 12.13 45.50 -12.98
N GLN A 107 11.21 44.88 -12.24
CA GLN A 107 10.78 45.38 -10.95
C GLN A 107 10.63 44.21 -9.97
N GLY A 108 11.61 44.14 -9.05
CA GLY A 108 11.72 43.11 -8.03
C GLY A 108 12.97 42.27 -8.23
N GLY A 109 14.13 42.85 -7.92
CA GLY A 109 15.40 42.12 -7.93
C GLY A 109 15.36 40.96 -6.96
N ASP A 110 15.53 39.75 -7.51
CA ASP A 110 16.19 38.62 -6.88
C ASP A 110 16.61 37.66 -8.00
N THR A 111 17.65 38.02 -8.75
CA THR A 111 18.54 37.03 -9.38
C THR A 111 19.46 36.38 -8.34
N GLY A 112 18.94 36.18 -7.14
CA GLY A 112 19.64 35.55 -6.04
C GLY A 112 19.50 34.04 -6.14
N GLN A 113 20.62 33.34 -6.16
CA GLN A 113 20.66 31.96 -5.69
C GLN A 113 20.05 31.90 -4.28
N VAL A 114 18.76 31.59 -4.16
CA VAL A 114 18.17 31.28 -2.85
C VAL A 114 18.40 29.80 -2.55
N SER A 115 19.67 29.49 -2.28
CA SER A 115 20.05 28.35 -1.44
C SER A 115 19.89 28.73 0.06
N ALA A 116 18.96 29.63 0.39
CA ALA A 116 18.60 29.91 1.77
C ALA A 116 17.66 28.80 2.26
N VAL A 117 18.06 28.11 3.33
CA VAL A 117 17.16 27.23 4.07
C VAL A 117 15.96 28.08 4.47
N GLN A 118 14.75 27.70 4.03
CA GLN A 118 13.56 28.42 4.46
C GLN A 118 13.46 28.34 5.99
N PRO A 119 13.13 29.45 6.68
CA PRO A 119 12.98 29.43 8.13
C PRO A 119 11.93 28.40 8.50
N PHE A 120 12.17 27.64 9.58
CA PHE A 120 11.25 26.60 10.02
C PHE A 120 9.85 27.18 10.27
N ARG A 121 8.84 26.62 9.60
CA ARG A 121 7.43 26.98 9.82
C ARG A 121 6.69 25.78 10.37
N ILE A 122 5.99 25.96 11.48
CA ILE A 122 5.04 24.95 11.96
C ILE A 122 3.93 24.86 10.92
N THR A 123 3.94 23.77 10.15
CA THR A 123 2.89 23.50 9.16
C THR A 123 1.83 22.59 9.78
N PRO A 124 0.58 22.60 9.25
CA PRO A 124 -0.44 21.64 9.65
C PRO A 124 0.04 20.19 9.55
N LEU A 125 0.89 19.89 8.55
CA LEU A 125 1.50 18.58 8.38
C LEU A 125 2.36 18.17 9.59
N VAL A 126 3.15 19.09 10.16
CA VAL A 126 3.96 18.81 11.37
C VAL A 126 3.07 18.49 12.57
N ALA A 127 2.01 19.29 12.78
CA ALA A 127 1.10 19.09 13.90
C ALA A 127 0.36 17.74 13.80
N VAL A 128 -0.23 17.45 12.63
CA VAL A 128 -0.91 16.17 12.37
C VAL A 128 0.07 14.99 12.50
N SER A 129 1.30 15.16 12.01
CA SER A 129 2.31 14.10 12.08
C SER A 129 2.73 13.81 13.53
N ALA A 130 2.93 14.85 14.35
CA ALA A 130 3.25 14.66 15.76
C ALA A 130 2.15 13.88 16.49
N VAL A 131 0.87 14.23 16.27
CA VAL A 131 -0.25 13.52 16.89
C VAL A 131 -0.35 12.08 16.40
N ALA A 132 -0.31 11.84 15.09
CA ALA A 132 -0.32 10.49 14.53
C ALA A 132 0.81 9.61 15.07
N ALA A 133 2.02 10.15 15.18
CA ALA A 133 3.18 9.44 15.73
C ALA A 133 2.99 9.08 17.20
N VAL A 134 2.47 10.00 18.03
CA VAL A 134 2.17 9.71 19.45
C VAL A 134 1.11 8.63 19.56
N LEU A 135 0.03 8.71 18.78
CA LEU A 135 -1.03 7.69 18.80
C LEU A 135 -0.51 6.32 18.36
N ALA A 136 0.31 6.27 17.31
CA ALA A 136 0.90 5.05 16.78
C ALA A 136 1.88 4.38 17.77
N VAL A 137 2.70 5.18 18.46
CA VAL A 137 3.63 4.66 19.47
C VAL A 137 2.86 4.22 20.71
N ALA A 138 1.88 5.01 21.16
CA ALA A 138 1.07 4.67 22.33
C ALA A 138 0.26 3.37 22.10
N SER A 139 -0.34 3.18 20.92
CA SER A 139 -1.06 1.95 20.60
C SER A 139 -0.16 0.70 20.59
N ALA A 140 1.13 0.86 20.32
CA ALA A 140 2.08 -0.26 20.32
C ALA A 140 2.41 -0.80 21.72
N PHE A 141 2.23 0.00 22.78
CA PHE A 141 2.58 -0.39 24.17
C PHE A 141 1.37 -0.70 25.07
N VAL A 142 0.16 -0.28 24.67
CA VAL A 142 -1.08 -0.52 25.42
C VAL A 142 -1.79 -1.77 24.88
N LYS A 143 -2.70 -2.33 25.67
CA LYS A 143 -3.60 -3.40 25.21
C LYS A 143 -4.47 -2.89 24.07
N VAL A 144 -4.63 -3.71 23.04
CA VAL A 144 -5.44 -3.42 21.85
C VAL A 144 -6.77 -4.17 21.91
N ALA A 145 -6.77 -5.40 22.42
CA ALA A 145 -7.97 -6.19 22.56
C ALA A 145 -7.92 -7.02 23.83
N SER A 146 -9.07 -7.32 24.42
CA SER A 146 -9.18 -8.33 25.45
C SER A 146 -10.49 -9.08 25.32
N PHE A 147 -10.52 -10.31 25.81
CA PHE A 147 -11.76 -11.03 25.99
C PHE A 147 -11.77 -11.71 27.35
N GLU A 148 -12.98 -11.83 27.89
CA GLU A 148 -13.27 -12.51 29.13
C GLU A 148 -14.42 -13.47 28.89
N VAL A 149 -14.22 -14.73 29.28
CA VAL A 149 -15.22 -15.78 29.27
C VAL A 149 -15.59 -16.07 30.71
N ALA A 150 -16.87 -16.00 31.01
CA ALA A 150 -17.43 -16.37 32.30
C ALA A 150 -18.56 -17.40 32.12
N GLY A 151 -18.74 -18.31 33.07
CA GLY A 151 -19.76 -19.36 32.99
C GLY A 151 -19.22 -20.68 33.52
N ASP A 152 -19.49 -21.76 32.78
CA ASP A 152 -19.02 -23.11 33.13
C ASP A 152 -17.48 -23.22 33.18
N PHE A 153 -16.79 -22.29 32.54
CA PHE A 153 -15.34 -22.11 32.63
C PHE A 153 -15.00 -20.61 32.58
N ALA A 154 -13.88 -20.25 33.19
CA ALA A 154 -13.38 -18.88 33.24
C ALA A 154 -12.05 -18.77 32.49
N ASN A 155 -11.97 -17.82 31.55
CA ASN A 155 -10.75 -17.54 30.82
C ASN A 155 -10.67 -16.05 30.52
N GLN A 156 -9.49 -15.45 30.66
CA GLN A 156 -9.25 -14.06 30.32
C GLN A 156 -7.95 -13.95 29.55
N GLN A 157 -8.00 -13.28 28.40
CA GLN A 157 -6.81 -12.98 27.62
C GLN A 157 -6.80 -11.52 27.20
N SER A 158 -5.60 -10.97 27.05
CA SER A 158 -5.36 -9.61 26.61
C SER A 158 -4.27 -9.62 25.56
N PHE A 159 -4.49 -8.88 24.47
CA PHE A 159 -3.59 -8.78 23.34
C PHE A 159 -3.02 -7.38 23.23
N LYS A 160 -1.72 -7.30 22.97
CA LYS A 160 -0.99 -6.12 22.52
C LYS A 160 -0.76 -6.21 21.01
N LEU A 161 -0.30 -5.10 20.43
CA LEU A 161 0.01 -5.02 19.00
C LEU A 161 0.98 -6.12 18.53
N ASN A 162 1.98 -6.44 19.37
CA ASN A 162 3.00 -7.43 19.07
C ASN A 162 2.48 -8.88 19.05
N ASP A 163 1.32 -9.14 19.65
CA ASP A 163 0.73 -10.48 19.72
C ASP A 163 0.04 -10.86 18.39
N PHE A 164 -0.29 -9.86 17.56
CA PHE A 164 -0.82 -10.07 16.20
C PHE A 164 0.29 -10.28 15.17
N ALA A 165 1.41 -9.56 15.31
CA ALA A 165 2.64 -9.82 14.57
C ALA A 165 3.84 -9.20 15.29
N SER A 166 4.94 -9.97 15.41
CA SER A 166 6.09 -9.57 16.21
C SER A 166 6.88 -8.39 15.64
N ASN A 167 6.61 -8.02 14.39
CA ASN A 167 7.28 -6.93 13.68
C ASN A 167 6.44 -5.63 13.63
N LEU A 168 5.20 -5.63 14.15
CA LEU A 168 4.30 -4.46 14.09
C LEU A 168 4.73 -3.31 14.99
N THR A 169 5.23 -3.59 16.20
CA THR A 169 5.69 -2.55 17.14
C THR A 169 6.81 -1.72 16.53
N VAL A 170 7.80 -2.38 15.92
CA VAL A 170 8.90 -1.69 15.23
C VAL A 170 8.39 -1.00 13.96
N GLY A 171 7.45 -1.61 13.23
CA GLY A 171 6.78 -0.97 12.10
C GLY A 171 6.10 0.35 12.47
N ALA A 172 5.39 0.39 13.60
CA ALA A 172 4.74 1.60 14.11
C ALA A 172 5.77 2.70 14.47
N ILE A 173 6.90 2.31 15.06
CA ILE A 173 8.00 3.24 15.38
C ILE A 173 8.64 3.79 14.10
N ILE A 174 8.91 2.94 13.10
CA ILE A 174 9.46 3.36 11.80
C ILE A 174 8.52 4.38 11.14
N ALA A 175 7.22 4.08 11.09
CA ALA A 175 6.23 4.99 10.55
C ALA A 175 6.22 6.32 11.31
N ALA A 176 6.18 6.29 12.65
CA ALA A 176 6.19 7.48 13.49
C ALA A 176 7.44 8.36 13.25
N VAL A 177 8.63 7.77 13.19
CA VAL A 177 9.89 8.47 12.95
C VAL A 177 9.91 9.11 11.56
N LEU A 178 9.49 8.38 10.52
CA LEU A 178 9.46 8.92 9.16
C LEU A 178 8.39 10.01 8.98
N LEU A 179 7.26 9.85 9.65
CA LEU A 179 6.16 10.82 9.62
C LEU A 179 6.60 12.15 10.26
N VAL A 180 7.15 12.10 11.48
CA VAL A 180 7.68 13.30 12.17
C VAL A 180 8.90 13.86 11.45
N GLY A 181 9.91 13.03 11.18
CA GLY A 181 11.14 13.46 10.52
C GLY A 181 10.90 14.02 9.12
N GLY A 182 10.02 13.39 8.34
CA GLY A 182 9.59 13.88 7.04
C GLY A 182 8.89 15.23 7.15
N SER A 183 7.94 15.39 8.07
CA SER A 183 7.19 16.64 8.22
C SER A 183 8.09 17.81 8.65
N VAL A 184 9.05 17.56 9.55
CA VAL A 184 10.06 18.54 9.99
C VAL A 184 10.99 18.92 8.84
N LEU A 185 11.46 17.95 8.06
CA LEU A 185 12.25 18.24 6.86
C LEU A 185 11.43 19.05 5.85
N GLY A 186 10.15 18.71 5.66
CA GLY A 186 9.22 19.47 4.81
C GLY A 186 9.06 20.92 5.28
N ALA A 187 8.97 21.15 6.59
CA ALA A 187 8.86 22.48 7.20
C ALA A 187 10.12 23.37 7.00
N THR A 188 11.26 22.79 6.64
CA THR A 188 12.49 23.52 6.24
C THR A 188 12.56 23.83 4.74
N GLY A 189 11.49 23.55 3.99
CA GLY A 189 11.41 23.73 2.54
C GLY A 189 11.91 22.52 1.71
N ARG A 190 12.32 21.42 2.36
CA ARG A 190 12.75 20.20 1.65
C ARG A 190 11.54 19.36 1.27
N ARG A 191 11.07 19.48 0.03
CA ARG A 191 9.89 18.76 -0.47
C ARG A 191 9.97 17.23 -0.40
N VAL A 192 11.19 16.67 -0.44
CA VAL A 192 11.37 15.22 -0.18
C VAL A 192 10.79 14.85 1.18
N GLY A 193 10.98 15.68 2.20
CA GLY A 193 10.53 15.42 3.56
C GLY A 193 9.01 15.36 3.68
N SER A 194 8.30 16.34 3.10
CA SER A 194 6.83 16.31 3.12
C SER A 194 6.28 15.10 2.35
N GLY A 195 6.95 14.68 1.27
CA GLY A 195 6.67 13.41 0.60
C GLY A 195 6.84 12.21 1.53
N VAL A 196 7.98 12.09 2.22
CA VAL A 196 8.23 11.02 3.21
C VAL A 196 7.14 10.96 4.27
N ALA A 197 6.73 12.12 4.80
CA ALA A 197 5.65 12.17 5.78
C ALA A 197 4.31 11.68 5.21
N GLY A 198 3.96 12.11 4.01
CA GLY A 198 2.73 11.66 3.34
C GLY A 198 2.72 10.16 3.07
N GLY A 199 3.83 9.63 2.55
CA GLY A 199 4.00 8.20 2.33
C GLY A 199 3.95 7.39 3.62
N ALA A 200 4.65 7.84 4.67
CA ALA A 200 4.61 7.20 5.99
C ALA A 200 3.20 7.22 6.58
N GLY A 201 2.41 8.26 6.29
CA GLY A 201 1.00 8.34 6.66
C GLY A 201 0.15 7.25 6.00
N LEU A 202 0.38 6.96 4.71
CA LEU A 202 -0.27 5.84 4.02
C LEU A 202 0.15 4.48 4.60
N ALA A 203 1.45 4.29 4.86
CA ALA A 203 1.96 3.07 5.47
C ALA A 203 1.35 2.84 6.86
N LEU A 204 1.25 3.91 7.67
CA LEU A 204 0.60 3.89 8.97
C LEU A 204 -0.88 3.53 8.87
N ALA A 205 -1.61 4.20 7.97
CA ALA A 205 -3.04 3.96 7.74
C ALA A 205 -3.32 2.52 7.32
N GLY A 206 -2.54 1.98 6.37
CA GLY A 206 -2.67 0.59 5.95
C GLY A 206 -2.38 -0.39 7.09
N THR A 207 -1.25 -0.20 7.77
CA THR A 207 -0.80 -1.13 8.82
C THR A 207 -1.78 -1.18 10.00
N PHE A 208 -2.23 -0.01 10.50
CA PHE A 208 -3.20 0.03 11.59
C PHE A 208 -4.61 -0.35 11.15
N GLY A 209 -4.99 -0.08 9.90
CA GLY A 209 -6.21 -0.63 9.30
C GLY A 209 -6.22 -2.16 9.33
N TRP A 210 -5.12 -2.79 8.93
CA TRP A 210 -4.99 -4.24 8.99
C TRP A 210 -5.05 -4.80 10.42
N VAL A 211 -4.39 -4.15 11.39
CA VAL A 211 -4.47 -4.52 12.81
C VAL A 211 -5.91 -4.47 13.34
N ILE A 212 -6.68 -3.45 12.98
CA ILE A 212 -8.11 -3.36 13.32
C ILE A 212 -8.87 -4.58 12.78
N GLY A 213 -8.58 -4.98 11.55
CA GLY A 213 -9.13 -6.19 10.95
C GLY A 213 -8.76 -7.47 11.71
N GLN A 214 -7.52 -7.58 12.20
CA GLN A 214 -7.07 -8.73 12.99
C GLN A 214 -7.74 -8.82 14.36
N VAL A 215 -7.99 -7.68 15.00
CA VAL A 215 -8.72 -7.63 16.27
C VAL A 215 -10.16 -8.15 16.09
N ILE A 216 -10.83 -7.70 15.03
CA ILE A 216 -12.20 -8.16 14.72
C ILE A 216 -12.22 -9.66 14.44
N ALA A 217 -11.30 -10.14 13.59
CA ALA A 217 -11.19 -11.57 13.28
C ALA A 217 -10.94 -12.43 14.53
N GLN A 218 -10.19 -11.90 15.51
CA GLN A 218 -9.97 -12.62 16.76
C GLN A 218 -11.24 -12.74 17.61
N PHE A 219 -12.07 -11.70 17.69
CA PHE A 219 -13.30 -11.78 18.46
C PHE A 219 -14.26 -12.81 17.89
N ASP A 220 -14.46 -12.80 16.58
CA ASP A 220 -15.32 -13.76 15.87
C ASP A 220 -14.81 -15.20 16.05
N LEU A 221 -13.48 -15.37 16.02
CA LEU A 221 -12.88 -16.68 16.30
C LEU A 221 -13.24 -17.20 17.69
N GLN A 222 -13.03 -16.38 18.73
CA GLN A 222 -13.26 -16.83 20.10
C GLN A 222 -14.73 -17.23 20.28
N GLU A 223 -15.65 -16.49 19.67
CA GLU A 223 -17.06 -16.85 19.66
C GLU A 223 -17.29 -18.24 19.04
N VAL A 224 -16.75 -18.49 17.84
CA VAL A 224 -16.89 -19.78 17.15
C VAL A 224 -16.29 -20.93 17.95
N LEU A 225 -15.09 -20.75 18.52
CA LEU A 225 -14.42 -21.76 19.34
C LEU A 225 -15.23 -22.12 20.59
N LEU A 226 -15.81 -21.11 21.27
CA LEU A 226 -16.60 -21.32 22.47
C LEU A 226 -17.95 -21.98 22.15
N LEU A 227 -18.61 -21.56 21.07
CA LEU A 227 -19.84 -22.20 20.59
C LEU A 227 -19.61 -23.67 20.23
N GLY A 228 -18.47 -24.00 19.61
CA GLY A 228 -18.10 -25.37 19.28
C GLY A 228 -17.77 -26.25 20.49
N GLY A 229 -17.32 -25.65 21.61
CA GLY A 229 -17.02 -26.35 22.86
C GLY A 229 -18.26 -26.78 23.65
N GLY A 230 -19.41 -26.14 23.41
CA GLY A 230 -20.64 -26.35 24.16
C GLY A 230 -20.61 -25.78 25.59
N GLY A 231 -21.75 -25.83 26.28
CA GLY A 231 -21.92 -25.28 27.63
C GLY A 231 -22.52 -23.87 27.65
N SER A 232 -22.75 -23.36 28.86
CA SER A 232 -23.24 -22.00 29.09
C SER A 232 -22.07 -21.08 29.41
N PHE A 233 -21.89 -20.06 28.56
CA PHE A 233 -20.84 -19.06 28.73
C PHE A 233 -21.35 -17.68 28.32
N THR A 234 -20.70 -16.67 28.88
CA THR A 234 -20.82 -15.27 28.50
C THR A 234 -19.44 -14.84 28.00
N LEU A 235 -19.36 -14.50 26.72
CA LEU A 235 -18.16 -13.93 26.10
C LEU A 235 -18.28 -12.41 26.12
N THR A 236 -17.35 -11.75 26.80
CA THR A 236 -17.21 -10.28 26.79
C THR A 236 -15.96 -9.91 26.01
N THR A 237 -16.14 -9.30 24.84
CA THR A 237 -15.04 -8.79 24.01
C THR A 237 -14.89 -7.28 24.23
N THR A 238 -13.68 -6.82 24.52
CA THR A 238 -13.40 -5.41 24.77
C THR A 238 -12.40 -4.86 23.76
N GLN A 239 -12.81 -3.82 23.05
CA GLN A 239 -11.91 -2.98 22.27
C GLN A 239 -11.19 -2.02 23.22
N GLU A 240 -9.94 -2.35 23.54
CA GLU A 240 -9.14 -1.64 24.53
C GLU A 240 -8.69 -0.26 24.01
N VAL A 241 -8.13 0.57 24.89
CA VAL A 241 -7.65 1.91 24.52
C VAL A 241 -6.69 1.87 23.32
N GLY A 242 -5.82 0.86 23.21
CA GLY A 242 -4.91 0.69 22.09
C GLY A 242 -5.61 0.55 20.72
N PHE A 243 -6.81 -0.03 20.68
CA PHE A 243 -7.62 -0.13 19.46
C PHE A 243 -8.04 1.26 18.97
N TRP A 244 -8.54 2.11 19.85
CA TRP A 244 -8.96 3.46 19.47
C TRP A 244 -7.78 4.38 19.14
N LEU A 245 -6.64 4.19 19.81
CA LEU A 245 -5.39 4.85 19.43
C LEU A 245 -4.93 4.44 18.02
N ALA A 246 -5.05 3.16 17.67
CA ALA A 246 -4.79 2.65 16.33
C ALA A 246 -5.72 3.26 15.27
N VAL A 247 -7.03 3.33 15.55
CA VAL A 247 -8.01 4.01 14.68
C VAL A 247 -7.64 5.48 14.46
N GLY A 248 -7.32 6.19 15.55
CA GLY A 248 -6.90 7.59 15.48
C GLY A 248 -5.60 7.77 14.69
N ALA A 249 -4.61 6.90 14.90
CA ALA A 249 -3.35 6.92 14.16
C ALA A 249 -3.56 6.68 12.65
N ALA A 250 -4.42 5.72 12.29
CA ALA A 250 -4.74 5.45 10.89
C ALA A 250 -5.43 6.64 10.21
N GLY A 251 -6.44 7.23 10.86
CA GLY A 251 -7.13 8.41 10.35
C GLY A 251 -6.21 9.60 10.17
N MET A 252 -5.37 9.89 11.18
CA MET A 252 -4.39 10.98 11.11
C MET A 252 -3.30 10.73 10.07
N GLY A 253 -2.93 9.46 9.81
CA GLY A 253 -2.04 9.08 8.72
C GLY A 253 -2.61 9.45 7.34
N VAL A 254 -3.90 9.23 7.11
CA VAL A 254 -4.59 9.67 5.88
C VAL A 254 -4.61 11.19 5.77
N VAL A 255 -4.89 11.90 6.88
CA VAL A 255 -4.85 13.38 6.89
C VAL A 255 -3.44 13.89 6.57
N ALA A 256 -2.39 13.28 7.13
CA ALA A 256 -0.99 13.63 6.83
C ALA A 256 -0.66 13.44 5.35
N PHE A 257 -1.14 12.34 4.74
CA PHE A 257 -1.04 12.12 3.30
C PHE A 257 -1.70 13.24 2.50
N VAL A 258 -2.95 13.59 2.79
CA VAL A 258 -3.67 14.65 2.07
C VAL A 258 -2.96 16.00 2.20
N LEU A 259 -2.51 16.36 3.40
CA LEU A 259 -1.75 17.59 3.65
C LEU A 259 -0.44 17.61 2.87
N SER A 260 0.22 16.45 2.71
CA SER A 260 1.46 16.36 1.95
C SER A 260 1.29 16.70 0.46
N LEU A 261 0.10 16.49 -0.12
CA LEU A 261 -0.19 16.76 -1.54
C LEU A 261 -0.03 18.24 -1.90
N SER A 262 -0.24 19.15 -0.94
CA SER A 262 0.00 20.59 -1.12
C SER A 262 1.43 20.92 -1.55
N SER A 263 2.38 20.01 -1.26
CA SER A 263 3.80 20.16 -1.60
C SER A 263 4.23 19.43 -2.88
N ALA A 264 3.31 18.72 -3.57
CA ALA A 264 3.60 17.92 -4.76
C ALA A 264 4.00 18.73 -6.01
N GLY A 265 3.72 20.04 -6.01
CA GLY A 265 3.95 20.93 -7.13
C GLY A 265 5.42 21.15 -7.50
N ASN A 266 5.64 21.97 -8.53
CA ASN A 266 6.97 22.25 -9.07
C ASN A 266 7.89 22.88 -8.02
N ASP A 267 9.10 22.32 -7.87
CA ASP A 267 10.11 22.76 -6.91
C ASP A 267 11.27 23.53 -7.56
N GLY A 268 11.10 23.92 -8.83
CA GLY A 268 12.07 24.70 -9.60
C GLY A 268 13.31 23.90 -10.03
N HIS A 269 13.37 22.61 -9.73
CA HIS A 269 14.48 21.75 -10.12
C HIS A 269 14.13 20.91 -11.35
N ALA A 270 15.17 20.48 -12.07
CA ALA A 270 15.02 19.53 -13.16
C ALA A 270 14.34 18.25 -12.64
N PRO A 271 13.39 17.68 -13.43
CA PRO A 271 12.75 16.43 -13.06
C PRO A 271 13.78 15.29 -12.99
N ILE A 272 13.43 14.25 -12.25
CA ILE A 272 14.23 13.01 -12.19
C ILE A 272 14.08 12.27 -13.53
N ASN A 273 15.11 11.51 -13.92
CA ASN A 273 15.05 10.68 -15.12
C ASN A 273 13.79 9.79 -15.09
N PRO A 274 12.90 9.87 -16.10
CA PRO A 274 11.64 9.13 -16.11
C PRO A 274 11.84 7.61 -16.07
N ALA A 275 12.99 7.09 -16.52
CA ALA A 275 13.31 5.67 -16.41
C ALA A 275 13.32 5.18 -14.95
N ILE A 276 13.77 6.03 -14.01
CA ILE A 276 13.75 5.70 -12.57
C ILE A 276 12.29 5.64 -12.08
N GLY A 277 11.45 6.56 -12.54
CA GLY A 277 10.01 6.55 -12.24
C GLY A 277 9.31 5.30 -12.78
N VAL A 278 9.58 4.91 -14.04
CA VAL A 278 9.01 3.71 -14.65
C VAL A 278 9.46 2.44 -13.91
N LEU A 279 10.76 2.30 -13.64
CA LEU A 279 11.28 1.15 -12.88
C LEU A 279 10.68 1.07 -11.48
N GLY A 280 10.61 2.21 -10.78
CA GLY A 280 9.99 2.28 -9.47
C GLY A 280 8.51 1.90 -9.49
N ALA A 281 7.75 2.40 -10.47
CA ALA A 281 6.34 2.06 -10.63
C ALA A 281 6.12 0.57 -10.92
N LEU A 282 6.95 -0.04 -11.77
CA LEU A 282 6.92 -1.49 -12.00
C LEU A 282 7.25 -2.28 -10.73
N GLY A 283 8.24 -1.82 -9.95
CA GLY A 283 8.55 -2.36 -8.64
C GLY A 283 7.35 -2.28 -7.69
N THR A 284 6.68 -1.13 -7.62
CA THR A 284 5.45 -0.95 -6.84
C THR A 284 4.35 -1.91 -7.27
N LEU A 285 4.11 -2.08 -8.58
CA LEU A 285 3.12 -3.04 -9.07
C LEU A 285 3.45 -4.47 -8.63
N ALA A 286 4.72 -4.88 -8.69
CA ALA A 286 5.14 -6.17 -8.19
C ALA A 286 4.97 -6.33 -6.67
N VAL A 287 5.18 -5.27 -5.88
CA VAL A 287 4.86 -5.27 -4.43
C VAL A 287 3.37 -5.41 -4.17
N VAL A 288 2.51 -4.82 -5.00
CA VAL A 288 1.05 -4.92 -4.86
C VAL A 288 0.54 -6.28 -5.28
N VAL A 289 1.01 -6.80 -6.42
CA VAL A 289 0.57 -8.09 -6.98
C VAL A 289 1.13 -9.25 -6.19
N GLY A 290 2.36 -9.15 -5.72
CA GLY A 290 3.09 -10.23 -5.07
C GLY A 290 2.31 -10.92 -3.93
N PRO A 291 1.81 -10.18 -2.91
CA PRO A 291 1.01 -10.74 -1.80
C PRO A 291 -0.35 -11.32 -2.21
N LEU A 292 -0.83 -11.04 -3.42
CA LEU A 292 -2.12 -11.55 -3.93
C LEU A 292 -1.98 -12.92 -4.61
N ILE A 293 -0.76 -13.32 -4.97
CA ILE A 293 -0.52 -14.58 -5.67
C ILE A 293 -0.76 -15.75 -4.69
N PRO A 294 -1.76 -16.60 -4.93
CA PRO A 294 -2.03 -17.73 -4.05
C PRO A 294 -0.93 -18.80 -4.17
N MET A 295 -0.73 -19.55 -3.09
CA MET A 295 0.27 -20.61 -2.98
C MET A 295 -0.38 -21.90 -2.51
N ASN A 296 0.30 -23.03 -2.70
CA ASN A 296 -0.08 -24.35 -2.16
C ASN A 296 -1.54 -24.77 -2.40
N GLY A 297 -2.08 -24.43 -3.58
CA GLY A 297 -3.44 -24.82 -4.00
C GLY A 297 -4.56 -23.86 -3.56
N ALA A 298 -4.24 -22.74 -2.90
CA ALA A 298 -5.20 -21.68 -2.61
C ALA A 298 -5.73 -21.02 -3.89
N ALA A 299 -6.92 -20.43 -3.82
CA ALA A 299 -7.53 -19.71 -4.93
C ALA A 299 -7.25 -18.21 -4.82
N LEU A 300 -7.26 -17.51 -5.97
CA LEU A 300 -7.16 -16.04 -5.97
C LEU A 300 -8.30 -15.38 -5.16
N GLY A 301 -9.48 -16.02 -5.15
CA GLY A 301 -10.68 -15.58 -4.43
C GLY A 301 -10.48 -15.46 -2.92
N ASP A 302 -9.58 -16.26 -2.35
CA ASP A 302 -9.30 -16.31 -0.91
C ASP A 302 -8.76 -14.97 -0.38
N ASN A 303 -8.23 -14.11 -1.27
CA ASN A 303 -7.84 -12.75 -0.91
C ASN A 303 -9.02 -11.83 -0.54
N PHE A 304 -10.23 -12.14 -0.98
CA PHE A 304 -11.40 -11.27 -0.89
C PHE A 304 -12.49 -11.83 0.01
N THR A 305 -12.65 -13.15 0.00
CA THR A 305 -13.64 -13.85 0.83
C THR A 305 -13.12 -15.25 1.12
N ASN A 306 -13.28 -15.68 2.36
CA ASN A 306 -13.11 -17.08 2.75
C ASN A 306 -14.10 -17.40 3.88
N ASP A 307 -14.35 -18.69 4.12
CA ASP A 307 -15.38 -19.13 5.08
C ASP A 307 -15.00 -18.92 6.55
N PHE A 308 -13.75 -18.54 6.81
CA PHE A 308 -13.17 -18.56 8.15
C PHE A 308 -12.81 -17.17 8.69
N ILE A 309 -12.71 -16.17 7.82
CA ILE A 309 -12.29 -14.82 8.15
C ILE A 309 -13.35 -13.83 7.71
N PRO A 310 -13.70 -12.88 8.60
CA PRO A 310 -14.60 -11.80 8.24
C PRO A 310 -14.10 -11.05 7.00
N PRO A 311 -14.97 -10.80 5.99
CA PRO A 311 -14.57 -10.08 4.78
C PRO A 311 -13.93 -8.72 5.08
N ALA A 312 -14.36 -8.04 6.15
CA ALA A 312 -13.76 -6.79 6.60
C ALA A 312 -12.25 -6.90 6.86
N SER A 313 -11.79 -7.99 7.48
CA SER A 313 -10.38 -8.22 7.78
C SER A 313 -9.56 -8.44 6.50
N LEU A 314 -10.13 -9.15 5.52
CA LEU A 314 -9.53 -9.34 4.20
C LEU A 314 -9.45 -8.01 3.42
N TYR A 315 -10.48 -7.19 3.45
CA TYR A 315 -10.44 -5.86 2.83
C TYR A 315 -9.44 -4.92 3.50
N LEU A 316 -9.31 -4.97 4.83
CA LEU A 316 -8.33 -4.18 5.56
C LEU A 316 -6.88 -4.66 5.31
N ARG A 317 -6.69 -5.95 5.07
CA ARG A 317 -5.45 -6.51 4.54
C ARG A 317 -5.15 -5.95 3.14
N LEU A 318 -6.13 -5.98 2.24
CA LEU A 318 -5.98 -5.43 0.88
C LEU A 318 -5.71 -3.91 0.88
N ALA A 319 -6.26 -3.19 1.85
CA ALA A 319 -5.98 -1.76 2.01
C ALA A 319 -4.48 -1.48 2.20
N VAL A 320 -3.72 -2.35 2.85
CA VAL A 320 -2.25 -2.21 2.98
C VAL A 320 -1.59 -2.15 1.61
N VAL A 321 -1.84 -3.14 0.75
CA VAL A 321 -1.23 -3.19 -0.58
C VAL A 321 -1.73 -2.05 -1.47
N VAL A 322 -3.02 -1.69 -1.39
CA VAL A 322 -3.58 -0.56 -2.13
C VAL A 322 -2.90 0.75 -1.73
N LEU A 323 -2.70 1.00 -0.42
CA LEU A 323 -2.06 2.23 0.05
C LEU A 323 -0.57 2.30 -0.28
N ILE A 324 0.14 1.17 -0.24
CA ILE A 324 1.51 1.06 -0.79
C ILE A 324 1.49 1.37 -2.30
N GLY A 325 0.54 0.81 -3.04
CA GLY A 325 0.35 1.04 -4.46
C GLY A 325 0.12 2.51 -4.80
N VAL A 326 -0.80 3.17 -4.08
CA VAL A 326 -1.10 4.60 -4.22
C VAL A 326 0.15 5.44 -3.95
N GLY A 327 0.82 5.23 -2.81
CA GLY A 327 2.02 6.00 -2.46
C GLY A 327 3.19 5.76 -3.41
N GLY A 328 3.43 4.52 -3.83
CA GLY A 328 4.48 4.17 -4.78
C GLY A 328 4.22 4.71 -6.17
N LEU A 329 3.02 4.51 -6.73
CA LEU A 329 2.69 4.98 -8.07
C LEU A 329 2.64 6.51 -8.14
N LEU A 330 1.95 7.18 -7.20
CA LEU A 330 1.97 8.64 -7.14
C LEU A 330 3.39 9.18 -6.95
N GLY A 331 4.18 8.52 -6.10
CA GLY A 331 5.56 8.90 -5.83
C GLY A 331 6.47 8.82 -7.06
N PHE A 332 6.48 7.68 -7.75
CA PHE A 332 7.35 7.48 -8.90
C PHE A 332 6.87 8.20 -10.15
N LEU A 333 5.57 8.23 -10.43
CA LEU A 333 5.02 8.90 -11.61
C LEU A 333 5.09 10.42 -11.52
N ALA A 334 5.21 10.99 -10.32
CA ALA A 334 5.46 12.41 -10.16
C ALA A 334 6.80 12.86 -10.76
N ASN A 335 7.79 11.95 -10.95
CA ASN A 335 9.14 12.25 -11.44
C ASN A 335 9.83 13.42 -10.70
N ARG A 336 9.50 13.58 -9.41
CA ARG A 336 9.92 14.68 -8.55
C ARG A 336 10.50 14.16 -7.24
N ARG A 337 11.32 15.01 -6.61
CA ARG A 337 11.96 14.73 -5.32
C ARG A 337 10.94 14.47 -4.20
N TRP A 338 9.85 15.21 -4.20
CA TRP A 338 8.70 14.96 -3.32
C TRP A 338 8.15 13.54 -3.50
N GLY A 339 7.99 13.11 -4.76
CA GLY A 339 7.46 11.81 -5.09
C GLY A 339 8.34 10.65 -4.63
N LEU A 340 9.68 10.77 -4.75
CA LEU A 340 10.60 9.78 -4.17
C LEU A 340 10.44 9.65 -2.66
N GLY A 341 10.22 10.77 -1.97
CA GLY A 341 9.91 10.77 -0.54
C GLY A 341 8.62 10.01 -0.25
N MET A 342 7.56 10.27 -1.04
CA MET A 342 6.28 9.58 -0.92
C MET A 342 6.40 8.07 -1.11
N ALA A 343 7.12 7.63 -2.15
CA ALA A 343 7.37 6.21 -2.38
C ALA A 343 8.15 5.56 -1.22
N LEU A 344 9.20 6.22 -0.72
CA LEU A 344 9.98 5.75 0.44
C LEU A 344 9.14 5.63 1.70
N GLY A 345 8.34 6.65 2.00
CA GLY A 345 7.45 6.63 3.16
C GLY A 345 6.42 5.51 3.06
N ALA A 346 5.80 5.34 1.88
CA ALA A 346 4.73 4.35 1.67
C ALA A 346 5.22 2.90 1.80
N ILE A 347 6.42 2.58 1.29
CA ILE A 347 6.97 1.22 1.40
C ILE A 347 7.65 0.95 2.75
N SER A 348 7.95 1.96 3.56
CA SER A 348 8.82 1.82 4.75
C SER A 348 8.44 0.68 5.70
N VAL A 349 7.18 0.64 6.15
CA VAL A 349 6.69 -0.42 7.04
C VAL A 349 6.64 -1.78 6.31
N GLY A 350 6.22 -1.77 5.05
CA GLY A 350 6.20 -2.99 4.23
C GLY A 350 7.60 -3.57 4.00
N ALA A 351 8.62 -2.73 3.82
CA ALA A 351 10.01 -3.15 3.69
C ALA A 351 10.54 -3.75 5.00
N TRP A 352 10.15 -3.19 6.15
CA TRP A 352 10.46 -3.78 7.46
C TRP A 352 9.79 -5.14 7.66
N GLN A 353 8.50 -5.25 7.33
CA GLN A 353 7.78 -6.52 7.36
C GLN A 353 8.41 -7.54 6.42
N TRP A 354 8.80 -7.12 5.22
CA TRP A 354 9.48 -7.97 4.24
C TRP A 354 10.83 -8.48 4.74
N VAL A 355 11.69 -7.62 5.31
CA VAL A 355 12.99 -8.04 5.86
C VAL A 355 12.79 -9.06 6.97
N THR A 356 11.96 -8.73 7.96
CA THR A 356 11.73 -9.61 9.12
C THR A 356 11.12 -10.94 8.73
N ALA A 357 10.24 -10.96 7.73
CA ALA A 357 9.63 -12.17 7.20
C ALA A 357 10.65 -13.08 6.49
N ILE A 358 11.55 -12.51 5.68
CA ILE A 358 12.63 -13.28 5.02
C ILE A 358 13.64 -13.81 6.03
N THR A 359 13.96 -13.03 7.06
CA THR A 359 14.95 -13.41 8.08
C THR A 359 14.34 -14.19 9.25
N GLU A 360 13.05 -14.56 9.17
CA GLU A 360 12.27 -15.19 10.25
C GLU A 360 12.53 -14.54 11.63
N SER A 361 12.59 -13.21 11.67
CA SER A 361 13.03 -12.47 12.85
C SER A 361 11.87 -12.13 13.78
N GLY A 362 11.74 -12.93 14.85
CA GLY A 362 10.69 -12.84 15.86
C GLY A 362 9.79 -14.08 15.83
N ASP A 363 8.79 -14.12 16.72
CA ASP A 363 7.93 -15.28 16.85
C ASP A 363 6.90 -15.39 15.71
N ILE A 364 6.44 -14.24 15.19
CA ILE A 364 5.40 -14.15 14.14
C ILE A 364 5.73 -13.01 13.16
N PRO A 365 6.81 -13.13 12.37
CA PRO A 365 7.27 -12.06 11.48
C PRO A 365 6.47 -12.05 10.17
N LEU A 366 5.25 -11.51 10.22
CA LEU A 366 4.37 -11.48 9.05
C LEU A 366 4.90 -10.57 7.95
N GLY A 367 4.85 -11.07 6.70
CA GLY A 367 5.19 -10.30 5.52
C GLY A 367 4.17 -9.20 5.21
N ILE A 368 4.39 -8.52 4.08
CA ILE A 368 3.50 -7.45 3.60
C ILE A 368 2.08 -8.00 3.49
N ALA A 369 1.14 -7.32 4.15
CA ALA A 369 -0.27 -7.69 4.21
C ALA A 369 -0.50 -9.13 4.73
N GLY A 370 0.30 -9.60 5.70
CA GLY A 370 0.05 -10.90 6.35
C GLY A 370 0.54 -12.13 5.57
N GLY A 371 1.15 -11.94 4.40
CA GLY A 371 1.63 -13.03 3.55
C GLY A 371 0.66 -13.41 2.43
N ASN A 372 1.00 -14.47 1.69
CA ASN A 372 0.25 -14.97 0.54
C ASN A 372 -0.82 -15.99 0.97
N PRO A 373 -2.02 -16.02 0.36
CA PRO A 373 -3.01 -17.05 0.64
C PRO A 373 -2.42 -18.45 0.42
N GLY A 374 -2.60 -19.35 1.39
CA GLY A 374 -2.09 -20.72 1.34
C GLY A 374 -0.58 -20.90 1.55
N ALA A 375 0.21 -19.84 1.75
CA ALA A 375 1.61 -19.96 2.22
C ALA A 375 1.77 -20.86 3.47
N THR A 376 2.96 -21.41 3.68
CA THR A 376 3.24 -22.32 4.81
C THR A 376 4.30 -21.80 5.77
N ASP A 377 5.05 -20.82 5.34
CA ASP A 377 6.20 -20.22 5.98
C ASP A 377 6.19 -18.71 5.72
N PHE A 378 6.98 -17.98 6.51
CA PHE A 378 6.88 -16.51 6.52
C PHE A 378 7.50 -15.90 5.26
N THR A 379 8.10 -16.73 4.40
CA THR A 379 8.82 -16.25 3.23
C THR A 379 7.87 -15.54 2.27
N PRO A 380 8.12 -14.26 1.95
CA PRO A 380 7.32 -13.55 0.96
C PRO A 380 7.47 -14.18 -0.42
N HIS A 381 6.42 -14.16 -1.21
CA HIS A 381 6.48 -14.60 -2.61
C HIS A 381 7.60 -13.88 -3.39
N VAL A 382 8.24 -14.60 -4.32
CA VAL A 382 9.40 -14.10 -5.07
C VAL A 382 9.09 -12.78 -5.78
N VAL A 383 7.86 -12.61 -6.29
CA VAL A 383 7.39 -11.38 -6.95
C VAL A 383 7.37 -10.20 -5.99
N THR A 384 6.90 -10.39 -4.75
CA THR A 384 6.94 -9.37 -3.70
C THR A 384 8.39 -8.96 -3.43
N THR A 385 9.29 -9.93 -3.30
CA THR A 385 10.71 -9.71 -3.03
C THR A 385 11.39 -8.92 -4.15
N ILE A 386 11.18 -9.31 -5.41
CA ILE A 386 11.70 -8.57 -6.58
C ILE A 386 11.12 -7.15 -6.57
N GLY A 387 9.82 -7.00 -6.33
CA GLY A 387 9.16 -5.70 -6.28
C GLY A 387 9.76 -4.76 -5.24
N VAL A 388 9.94 -5.24 -4.00
CA VAL A 388 10.55 -4.45 -2.92
C VAL A 388 11.97 -4.04 -3.29
N VAL A 389 12.79 -4.97 -3.78
CA VAL A 389 14.18 -4.68 -4.18
C VAL A 389 14.22 -3.64 -5.29
N VAL A 390 13.45 -3.80 -6.36
CA VAL A 390 13.39 -2.85 -7.47
C VAL A 390 12.91 -1.48 -7.00
N MET A 391 11.88 -1.44 -6.16
CA MET A 391 11.34 -0.21 -5.60
C MET A 391 12.39 0.54 -4.75
N LEU A 392 13.11 -0.17 -3.87
CA LEU A 392 14.17 0.42 -3.05
C LEU A 392 15.36 0.90 -3.88
N LEU A 393 15.79 0.12 -4.89
CA LEU A 393 16.85 0.53 -5.80
C LEU A 393 16.47 1.77 -6.61
N ALA A 394 15.22 1.87 -7.09
CA ALA A 394 14.72 3.05 -7.79
C ALA A 394 14.69 4.28 -6.87
N ILE A 395 14.29 4.13 -5.60
CA ILE A 395 14.35 5.22 -4.61
C ILE A 395 15.80 5.68 -4.42
N VAL A 396 16.73 4.76 -4.19
CA VAL A 396 18.14 5.08 -3.98
C VAL A 396 18.73 5.77 -5.21
N ALA A 397 18.52 5.21 -6.39
CA ALA A 397 18.99 5.79 -7.66
C ALA A 397 18.42 7.21 -7.88
N GLY A 398 17.13 7.40 -7.62
CA GLY A 398 16.48 8.70 -7.73
C GLY A 398 17.02 9.73 -6.74
N LEU A 399 17.27 9.33 -5.49
CA LEU A 399 17.83 10.21 -4.45
C LEU A 399 19.29 10.58 -4.77
N LEU A 400 20.09 9.64 -5.27
CA LEU A 400 21.45 9.88 -5.72
C LEU A 400 21.48 10.83 -6.93
N ALA A 401 20.63 10.61 -7.93
CA ALA A 401 20.50 11.51 -9.07
C ALA A 401 20.10 12.94 -8.62
N ALA A 402 19.15 13.05 -7.69
CA ALA A 402 18.73 14.33 -7.12
C ALA A 402 19.83 15.02 -6.26
N ALA A 403 20.75 14.25 -5.68
CA ALA A 403 21.91 14.78 -4.96
C ALA A 403 22.98 15.29 -5.92
N GLN A 404 23.29 14.52 -6.97
CA GLN A 404 24.26 14.88 -8.02
C GLN A 404 23.84 16.15 -8.78
N GLN A 405 22.55 16.31 -9.05
CA GLN A 405 22.03 17.55 -9.64
C GLN A 405 22.29 18.77 -8.76
N ARG A 406 22.17 18.63 -7.43
CA ARG A 406 22.41 19.74 -6.48
C ARG A 406 23.89 20.12 -6.41
N THR A 407 24.80 19.15 -6.48
CA THR A 407 26.24 19.45 -6.51
C THR A 407 26.64 20.12 -7.82
N ALA A 408 26.11 19.65 -8.96
CA ALA A 408 26.37 20.28 -10.26
C ALA A 408 25.90 21.74 -10.32
N GLN A 409 24.70 22.03 -9.81
CA GLN A 409 24.16 23.40 -9.76
C GLN A 409 24.98 24.36 -8.89
N ARG A 410 25.64 23.86 -7.83
CA ARG A 410 26.52 24.66 -6.96
C ARG A 410 27.91 24.90 -7.55
N ALA A 411 28.31 24.12 -8.55
CA ALA A 411 29.61 24.22 -9.20
C ALA A 411 29.61 25.18 -10.40
N LEU A 412 28.45 25.71 -10.80
CA LEU A 412 28.33 26.75 -11.81
C LEU A 412 28.65 28.11 -11.15
N PRO A 413 29.62 28.88 -11.69
CA PRO A 413 30.09 30.15 -11.12
C PRO A 413 29.04 31.26 -11.15
#